data_AF-A0A950U3E0-F1
#
_entry.id   AF-A0A950U3E0-F1
#
_cell.length_a   1.000
_cell.length_b   1.000
_cell.length_c   1.000
_cell.angle_alpha   90.00
_cell.angle_beta   90.00
_cell.angle_gamma   90.00
#
_symmetry.space_group_name_H-M   'P 1'
#
loop_
_entity.id
_entity.type
_entity.pdbx_description
1 polymer ?
#
loop_
_entity_poly.entity_id
_entity_poly.type
_entity_poly.pdbx_seq_one_letter_code
_entity_poly.pdbx_strand_id
1 'polypeptide(L)' 'TLYFADNPLVLRQWTVLDAQRQETRVTLYNVQSGGHFDPDLFNFIDPRGLGRGQGNGG' A
#
# COMPACT_ATOMS: atom_id res chain seq x y z
N THR A 1 3.72 16.85 -4.65
CA THR A 1 5.16 17.16 -4.49
C THR A 1 5.91 15.95 -3.96
N LEU A 2 7.15 15.71 -4.39
CA LEU A 2 8.01 14.64 -3.87
C LEU A 2 9.14 15.24 -3.04
N TYR A 3 9.51 14.60 -1.93
CA TYR A 3 10.61 14.99 -1.07
C TYR A 3 11.60 13.85 -0.92
N PHE A 4 12.84 14.10 -1.32
CA PHE A 4 13.92 13.12 -1.26
C PHE A 4 14.93 13.54 -0.20
N ALA A 5 15.56 12.56 0.44
CA ALA A 5 16.84 12.76 1.10
C ALA A 5 17.94 12.36 0.11
N ASP A 6 19.07 13.05 0.15
CA ASP A 6 20.23 12.81 -0.70
C ASP A 6 21.27 11.94 0.03
N ASN A 7 22.06 11.18 -0.73
CA ASN A 7 23.15 10.31 -0.23
C ASN A 7 22.81 9.40 0.98
N PRO A 8 22.03 8.32 0.78
CA PRO A 8 21.52 7.81 -0.49
C PRO A 8 20.28 8.56 -0.97
N LEU A 9 20.07 8.62 -2.28
CA LEU A 9 18.83 9.15 -2.85
C LEU A 9 17.65 8.26 -2.43
N VAL A 10 16.78 8.77 -1.56
CA VAL A 10 15.62 8.03 -1.05
C VAL A 10 14.39 8.92 -0.94
N LEU A 11 13.23 8.41 -1.34
CA LEU A 11 11.95 9.08 -1.13
C LEU A 11 11.62 9.08 0.38
N ARG A 12 11.37 10.26 0.95
CA ARG A 12 10.97 10.41 2.36
C ARG A 12 9.52 10.80 2.52
N GLN A 13 8.97 11.52 1.55
CA GLN A 13 7.62 12.04 1.65
C GLN A 13 7.07 12.33 0.26
N TRP A 14 5.76 12.22 0.12
CA TRP A 14 5.05 12.86 -0.98
C TRP A 14 3.76 13.51 -0.51
N THR A 15 3.32 14.49 -1.28
CA THR A 15 2.01 15.13 -1.13
C THR A 15 1.19 14.85 -2.38
N VAL A 16 -0.03 14.35 -2.17
CA VAL A 16 -1.09 14.19 -3.16
C VAL A 16 -2.04 15.38 -3.03
N LEU A 17 -2.35 16.03 -4.14
CA LEU A 17 -3.40 17.05 -4.25
C LEU A 17 -4.54 16.45 -5.07
N ASP A 18 -5.75 16.39 -4.51
CA ASP A 18 -6.92 15.88 -5.23
C ASP A 18 -7.62 16.95 -6.09
N ALA A 19 -8.66 16.53 -6.82
CA ALA A 19 -9.44 17.42 -7.68
C ALA A 19 -10.22 18.50 -6.90
N GLN A 20 -10.45 18.31 -5.61
CA GLN A 20 -11.08 19.27 -4.71
C GLN A 20 -10.07 20.22 -4.04
N ARG A 21 -8.79 20.12 -4.43
CA ARG A 21 -7.65 20.86 -3.86
C ARG A 21 -7.35 20.52 -2.39
N GLN A 22 -7.67 19.31 -1.94
CA GLN A 22 -7.24 18.83 -0.63
C GLN A 22 -5.85 18.19 -0.72
N GLU A 23 -5.02 18.48 0.27
CA GLU A 23 -3.67 17.95 0.37
C GLU A 23 -3.62 16.76 1.33
N THR A 24 -3.13 15.62 0.86
CA THR A 24 -2.73 14.48 1.68
C THR A 24 -1.23 14.32 1.65
N ARG A 25 -0.59 14.41 2.83
CA ARG A 25 0.86 14.25 2.99
C ARG A 25 1.18 12.88 3.58
N VAL A 26 1.99 12.11 2.86
CA VAL A 26 2.45 10.77 3.29
C VAL A 26 3.94 10.85 3.61
N THR A 27 4.31 10.46 4.84
CA THR A 27 5.71 10.42 5.30
C THR A 27 6.14 8.98 5.53
N LEU A 28 7.30 8.60 4.98
CA LEU A 28 7.84 7.26 5.07
C LEU A 28 8.85 7.14 6.21
N TYR A 29 8.67 6.13 7.06
CA TYR A 29 9.55 5.80 8.18
C TYR A 29 10.10 4.40 8.02
N ASN A 30 11.35 4.19 8.49
CA ASN A 30 12.01 2.88 8.53
C ASN A 30 11.95 2.10 7.20
N VAL A 31 12.12 2.80 6.07
CA VAL A 31 12.11 2.18 4.74
C VAL A 31 13.23 1.14 4.65
N GLN A 32 12.87 -0.08 4.24
CA GLN A 32 13.79 -1.17 3.97
C GLN A 32 13.74 -1.50 2.48
N SER A 33 14.90 -1.47 1.82
CA SER A 33 15.04 -1.83 0.40
C SER A 33 15.62 -3.23 0.25
N GLY A 34 15.34 -3.89 -0.87
CA GLY A 34 15.89 -5.22 -1.17
C GLY A 34 15.31 -6.38 -0.36
N GLY A 35 14.20 -6.16 0.35
CA GLY A 35 13.49 -7.22 1.07
C GLY A 35 12.80 -8.21 0.13
N HIS A 36 12.53 -9.41 0.64
CA HIS A 36 11.65 -10.38 0.00
C HIS A 36 10.26 -10.31 0.65
N PHE A 37 9.23 -10.26 -0.16
CA PHE A 37 7.83 -10.22 0.28
C PHE A 37 7.11 -11.45 -0.23
N ASP A 38 6.24 -12.01 0.59
CA ASP A 38 5.34 -13.07 0.15
C ASP A 38 4.48 -12.54 -1.02
N PRO A 39 4.50 -13.21 -2.20
CA PRO A 39 3.69 -12.79 -3.35
C PRO A 39 2.20 -12.66 -3.05
N ASP A 40 1.67 -13.41 -2.09
CA ASP A 40 0.24 -13.36 -1.73
C ASP A 40 -0.17 -12.07 -1.03
N LEU A 41 0.79 -11.27 -0.51
CA LEU A 41 0.50 -9.92 -0.01
C LEU A 41 -0.05 -8.99 -1.11
N PHE A 42 0.19 -9.34 -2.38
CA PHE A 42 -0.27 -8.59 -3.54
C PHE A 42 -1.53 -9.18 -4.18
N ASN A 43 -2.08 -10.26 -3.60
CA ASN A 43 -3.34 -10.86 -4.01
C ASN A 43 -4.46 -10.35 -3.12
N PHE A 44 -5.46 -9.69 -3.71
CA PHE A 44 -6.66 -9.29 -2.96
C PHE A 44 -7.63 -10.47 -2.83
N ILE A 45 -7.79 -10.96 -1.61
CA ILE A 45 -8.78 -11.99 -1.27
C ILE A 45 -10.02 -11.28 -0.72
N ASP A 46 -11.16 -11.36 -1.41
CA ASP A 46 -12.41 -10.77 -0.90
C ASP A 46 -12.81 -11.50 0.40
N PRO A 47 -12.82 -10.81 1.56
CA PRO A 47 -13.12 -11.44 2.84
C PRO A 47 -14.56 -11.99 2.90
N ARG A 48 -15.45 -11.53 2.02
CA ARG A 48 -16.84 -12.00 1.94
C ARG A 48 -16.98 -13.30 1.15
N GLY A 49 -16.00 -13.63 0.31
CA GLY A 49 -15.95 -14.89 -0.44
C GLY A 49 -15.58 -16.10 0.42
N LEU A 50 -14.88 -15.87 1.54
CA LEU A 50 -14.47 -16.90 2.49
C LEU A 50 -15.65 -17.58 3.23
N GLY A 51 -16.86 -17.02 3.13
CA GLY A 51 -18.07 -17.53 3.80
C GLY A 51 -19.17 -18.08 2.87
N ARG A 52 -19.00 -18.07 1.54
CA ARG A 52 -20.01 -18.57 0.59
C ARG A 52 -19.54 -19.83 -0.12
N GLY A 53 -19.29 -20.87 0.67
CA GLY A 53 -18.80 -22.14 0.16
C GLY A 53 -19.08 -23.34 1.06
N GLN A 54 -20.20 -23.37 1.79
CA GLN A 54 -20.70 -24.62 2.38
C GLN A 54 -22.19 -24.53 2.78
N GLY A 55 -23.06 -24.41 1.78
CA GLY A 55 -24.49 -24.69 1.91
C GLY A 55 -24.79 -25.99 1.19
N ASN A 56 -24.85 -27.07 1.96
CA ASN A 56 -25.04 -28.45 1.54
C ASN A 56 -26.29 -28.63 0.66
N GLY A 57 -26.15 -29.34 -0.45
CA GLY A 57 -27.29 -29.91 -1.15
C GLY A 57 -27.89 -31.03 -0.30
N GLY A 58 -29.19 -30.94 -0.05
CA GLY A 58 -30.05 -31.97 0.53
C GLY A 58 -31.41 -31.89 -0.12
#